data_AF-A0A368MED0-F1
#
_entry.id   AF-A0A368MED0-F1
#
_cell.length_a   1.000
_cell.length_b   1.000
_cell.length_c   1.000
_cell.angle_alpha   90.00
_cell.angle_beta   90.00
_cell.angle_gamma   90.00
#
_symmetry.space_group_name_H-M   'P 1'
#
loop_
_entity.id
_entity.type
_entity.pdbx_description
1 polymer ?
#
loop_
_entity_poly.entity_id
_entity_poly.type
_entity_poly.pdbx_seq_one_letter_code
_entity_poly.pdbx_strand_id
1 'polypeptide(L)'
;MRILKYITLGLVLLNIPSIVLVVFGVGFGALMSYFTILSLALYYFFEKKTSPNWFLLIISLLYLMISGLQYVGLTSQFFMDIIKFLIFLISAYELVKNTNIAEFNLFLLLGAITIPLEAILFTSDFGRYAGFYINANVAGFICITGYASTYGLKNVGTKLIGQFLFTLAGLLTFSRTFIVIWLVINLISLKINIRNIRIFGLGFLIVGSLFFIDEMVGLNNPRFEQLRSILNNEEVSTEDLNADSRSDTWALFYDQILDSPLIGNGYGSFSGKEGYDMGVHNSYLMILGEAGIIPFVLFVAYIGYLLAMSLLYFKKKPNLIMQAIALSLFLMANHNFFGFYFVSFAAMWIQYQIHLCKQDEQNEIENIEEILIN
;
A
#
# COMPACT_ATOMS: atom_id res chain seq x y z
N MET A 1 13.18 22.82 6.84
CA MET A 1 12.28 22.11 5.90
C MET A 1 12.71 20.69 5.58
N ARG A 2 13.92 20.42 5.05
CA ARG A 2 14.35 19.05 4.69
C ARG A 2 14.30 18.02 5.83
N ILE A 3 14.71 18.41 7.05
CA ILE A 3 14.66 17.52 8.22
C ILE A 3 13.20 17.15 8.55
N LEU A 4 12.32 18.15 8.64
CA LEU A 4 10.90 17.93 8.93
C LEU A 4 10.23 17.05 7.86
N LYS A 5 10.58 17.24 6.57
CA LYS A 5 10.14 16.37 5.47
C LYS A 5 10.49 14.91 5.75
N TYR A 6 11.74 14.61 6.08
CA TYR A 6 12.19 13.22 6.30
C TYR A 6 11.65 12.59 7.58
N ILE A 7 11.54 13.38 8.67
CA ILE A 7 10.86 12.92 9.89
C ILE A 7 9.42 12.52 9.55
N THR A 8 8.71 13.38 8.83
CA THR A 8 7.30 13.16 8.48
C THR A 8 7.12 11.98 7.52
N LEU A 9 7.99 11.85 6.52
CA LEU A 9 8.03 10.67 5.64
C LEU A 9 8.25 9.39 6.45
N GLY A 10 9.19 9.41 7.39
CA GLY A 10 9.45 8.28 8.29
C GLY A 10 8.21 7.90 9.09
N LEU A 11 7.60 8.86 9.79
CA LEU A 11 6.41 8.62 10.60
C LEU A 11 5.26 7.97 9.79
N VAL A 12 5.03 8.43 8.56
CA VAL A 12 3.96 7.94 7.69
C VAL A 12 4.31 6.61 7.02
N LEU A 13 5.44 6.54 6.31
CA LEU A 13 5.78 5.39 5.45
C LEU A 13 6.32 4.19 6.25
N LEU A 14 6.93 4.43 7.40
CA LEU A 14 7.42 3.37 8.29
C LEU A 14 6.39 2.96 9.34
N ASN A 15 5.17 3.51 9.29
CA ASN A 15 4.08 3.14 10.19
C ASN A 15 4.43 3.24 11.69
N ILE A 16 5.28 4.22 12.04
CA ILE A 16 5.85 4.37 13.39
C ILE A 16 4.77 4.44 14.49
N PRO A 17 3.64 5.17 14.32
CA PRO A 17 2.61 5.22 15.35
C PRO A 17 2.07 3.84 15.74
N SER A 18 1.87 2.95 14.77
CA SER A 18 1.33 1.62 15.04
C SER A 18 2.36 0.71 15.72
N ILE A 19 3.64 0.82 15.37
CA ILE A 19 4.69 0.06 16.08
C ILE A 19 4.76 0.51 17.52
N VAL A 20 4.75 1.83 17.74
CA VAL A 20 4.80 2.39 19.09
C VAL A 20 3.56 1.97 19.89
N LEU A 21 2.40 1.87 19.25
CA LEU A 21 1.19 1.31 19.84
C LEU A 21 1.38 -0.15 20.30
N VAL A 22 1.95 -1.01 19.47
CA VAL A 22 2.14 -2.43 19.79
C VAL A 22 3.22 -2.64 20.86
N VAL A 23 4.33 -1.91 20.77
CA VAL A 23 5.50 -2.12 21.64
C VAL A 23 5.37 -1.39 22.98
N PHE A 24 4.86 -0.15 22.98
CA PHE A 24 4.80 0.71 24.17
C PHE A 24 3.36 0.95 24.68
N GLY A 25 2.35 0.44 23.98
CA GLY A 25 0.95 0.49 24.39
C GLY A 25 0.16 1.71 23.89
N VAL A 26 -1.13 1.73 24.23
CA VAL A 26 -2.14 2.67 23.69
C VAL A 26 -1.79 4.14 23.90
N GLY A 27 -1.29 4.51 25.08
CA GLY A 27 -0.94 5.90 25.40
C GLY A 27 0.18 6.45 24.51
N PHE A 28 1.27 5.70 24.35
CA PHE A 28 2.38 6.09 23.48
C PHE A 28 2.01 6.04 21.99
N GLY A 29 1.23 5.04 21.58
CA GLY A 29 0.70 4.96 20.21
C GLY A 29 -0.16 6.17 19.85
N ALA A 30 -1.04 6.60 20.75
CA ALA A 30 -1.86 7.80 20.57
C ALA A 30 -0.99 9.07 20.50
N LEU A 31 -0.01 9.23 21.40
CA LEU A 31 0.94 10.34 21.36
C LEU A 31 1.68 10.41 20.02
N MET A 32 2.18 9.27 19.53
CA MET A 32 2.91 9.20 18.26
C MET A 32 2.00 9.47 17.05
N SER A 33 0.73 9.05 17.12
CA SER A 33 -0.29 9.41 16.14
C SER A 33 -0.50 10.93 16.09
N TYR A 34 -0.68 11.59 17.23
CA TYR A 34 -0.81 13.06 17.30
C TYR A 34 0.44 13.77 16.82
N PHE A 35 1.63 13.27 17.19
CA PHE A 35 2.90 13.82 16.72
C PHE A 35 3.05 13.72 15.21
N THR A 36 2.58 12.63 14.59
CA THR A 36 2.56 12.46 13.14
C THR A 36 1.67 13.50 12.46
N ILE A 37 0.45 13.68 12.97
CA ILE A 37 -0.50 14.67 12.43
C ILE A 37 0.01 16.10 12.63
N LEU A 38 0.60 16.42 13.78
CA LEU A 38 1.20 17.72 14.06
C LEU A 38 2.40 17.98 13.14
N SER A 39 3.26 16.99 12.92
CA SER A 39 4.43 17.11 12.03
C SER A 39 4.00 17.37 10.59
N LEU A 40 2.96 16.68 10.12
CA LEU A 40 2.33 16.94 8.82
C LEU A 40 1.77 18.36 8.71
N ALA A 41 1.00 18.80 9.70
CA ALA A 41 0.42 20.14 9.72
C ALA A 41 1.51 21.24 9.73
N LEU A 42 2.55 21.06 10.54
CA LEU A 42 3.70 21.96 10.58
C LEU A 42 4.44 21.97 9.23
N TYR A 43 4.65 20.80 8.62
CA TYR A 43 5.26 20.70 7.30
C TYR A 43 4.47 21.50 6.26
N TYR A 44 3.15 21.29 6.20
CA TYR A 44 2.24 22.01 5.31
C TYR A 44 2.23 23.53 5.56
N PHE A 45 2.27 23.96 6.82
CA PHE A 45 2.26 25.38 7.17
C PHE A 45 3.49 26.12 6.63
N PHE A 46 4.68 25.51 6.73
CA PHE A 46 5.93 26.12 6.30
C PHE A 46 6.22 25.96 4.80
N GLU A 47 5.63 24.97 4.13
CA GLU A 47 5.84 24.74 2.70
C GLU A 47 5.01 25.71 1.84
N LYS A 48 5.44 25.92 0.58
CA LYS A 48 4.67 26.71 -0.37
C LYS A 48 3.43 25.93 -0.79
N LYS A 49 2.26 26.53 -0.63
CA LYS A 49 0.98 25.87 -0.86
C LYS A 49 0.73 25.71 -2.35
N THR A 50 0.29 24.53 -2.73
CA THR A 50 -0.12 24.21 -4.10
C THR A 50 -1.55 23.66 -4.11
N SER A 51 -2.10 23.35 -5.29
CA SER A 51 -3.47 22.84 -5.40
C SER A 51 -3.66 21.51 -4.63
N PRO A 52 -4.73 21.37 -3.82
CA PRO A 52 -4.92 20.14 -3.06
C PRO A 52 -5.35 18.98 -3.96
N ASN A 53 -5.33 17.76 -3.44
CA ASN A 53 -5.82 16.58 -4.15
C ASN A 53 -7.35 16.53 -4.11
N TRP A 54 -8.01 17.31 -4.97
CA TRP A 54 -9.47 17.42 -5.00
C TRP A 54 -10.17 16.09 -5.19
N PHE A 55 -9.64 15.18 -6.01
CA PHE A 55 -10.24 13.85 -6.23
C PHE A 55 -10.35 13.05 -4.93
N LEU A 56 -9.24 12.86 -4.22
CA LEU A 56 -9.27 12.11 -2.97
C LEU A 56 -10.01 12.87 -1.87
N LEU A 57 -9.95 14.21 -1.83
CA LEU A 57 -10.71 15.00 -0.85
C LEU A 57 -12.21 14.79 -1.02
N ILE A 58 -12.72 14.86 -2.25
CA ILE A 58 -14.14 14.66 -2.55
C ILE A 58 -14.57 13.25 -2.18
N ILE A 59 -13.82 12.23 -2.59
CA ILE A 59 -14.12 10.83 -2.26
C ILE A 59 -14.15 10.62 -0.74
N SER A 60 -13.15 11.14 -0.03
CA SER A 60 -13.02 10.96 1.41
C SER A 60 -14.11 11.69 2.17
N LEU A 61 -14.45 12.93 1.78
CA LEU A 61 -15.54 13.69 2.37
C LEU A 61 -16.88 13.00 2.14
N LEU A 62 -17.16 12.53 0.92
CA LEU A 62 -18.40 11.81 0.63
C LEU A 62 -18.49 10.50 1.42
N TYR A 63 -17.41 9.71 1.47
CA TYR A 63 -17.34 8.50 2.27
C TYR A 63 -17.62 8.79 3.76
N LEU A 64 -16.92 9.76 4.36
CA LEU A 64 -17.08 10.10 5.78
C LEU A 64 -18.45 10.71 6.09
N MET A 65 -18.98 11.58 5.21
CA MET A 65 -20.29 12.19 5.43
C MET A 65 -21.42 11.17 5.33
N ILE A 66 -21.42 10.31 4.31
CA ILE A 66 -22.51 9.35 4.10
C ILE A 66 -22.43 8.21 5.13
N SER A 67 -21.25 7.64 5.37
CA SER A 67 -21.08 6.63 6.44
C SER A 67 -21.34 7.19 7.84
N GLY A 68 -21.13 8.49 8.06
CA GLY A 68 -21.49 9.15 9.31
C GLY A 68 -22.99 9.18 9.61
N LEU A 69 -23.86 9.10 8.59
CA LEU A 69 -25.32 9.16 8.77
C LEU A 69 -25.88 7.96 9.56
N GLN A 70 -25.21 6.82 9.46
CA GLN A 70 -25.59 5.58 10.14
C GLN A 70 -24.53 5.13 11.14
N TYR A 71 -23.60 6.01 11.53
CA TYR A 71 -22.55 5.64 12.49
C TYR A 71 -23.14 5.35 13.86
N VAL A 72 -22.85 4.15 14.38
CA VAL A 72 -23.19 3.72 15.74
C VAL A 72 -21.88 3.59 16.51
N GLY A 73 -21.64 4.52 17.43
CA GLY A 73 -20.42 4.55 18.22
C GLY A 73 -20.17 5.86 18.95
N LEU A 74 -18.94 6.03 19.46
CA LEU A 74 -18.54 7.27 20.14
C LEU A 74 -18.32 8.39 19.13
N THR A 75 -19.25 9.35 19.08
CA THR A 75 -19.18 10.52 18.19
C THR A 75 -17.83 11.25 18.25
N SER A 76 -17.21 11.34 19.43
CA SER A 76 -15.90 11.96 19.61
C SER A 76 -14.79 11.21 18.87
N GLN A 77 -14.81 9.88 18.89
CA GLN A 77 -13.84 9.04 18.17
C GLN A 77 -13.99 9.22 16.65
N PHE A 78 -15.22 9.21 16.15
CA PHE A 78 -15.51 9.44 14.74
C PHE A 78 -15.00 10.80 14.24
N PHE A 79 -15.30 11.89 14.96
CA PHE A 79 -14.78 13.21 14.60
C PHE A 79 -13.25 13.28 14.65
N MET A 80 -12.62 12.63 15.62
CA MET A 80 -11.16 12.58 15.70
C MET A 80 -10.55 11.84 14.50
N ASP A 81 -11.13 10.72 14.08
CA ASP A 81 -10.71 9.97 12.90
C ASP A 81 -10.86 10.82 11.62
N ILE A 82 -11.99 11.52 11.46
CA ILE A 82 -12.22 12.45 10.35
C ILE A 82 -11.16 13.56 10.31
N ILE A 83 -10.98 14.27 11.42
CA ILE A 83 -10.09 15.43 11.49
C ILE A 83 -8.65 14.99 11.18
N LYS A 84 -8.19 13.90 11.81
CA LYS A 84 -6.84 13.36 11.57
C LYS A 84 -6.66 12.97 10.11
N PHE A 85 -7.63 12.28 9.52
CA PHE A 85 -7.52 11.83 8.14
C PHE A 85 -7.53 13.00 7.14
N LEU A 86 -8.36 14.02 7.36
CA LEU A 86 -8.39 15.21 6.50
C LEU A 86 -7.09 16.03 6.60
N ILE A 87 -6.56 16.22 7.81
CA ILE A 87 -5.24 16.88 7.99
C ILE A 87 -4.17 16.08 7.27
N PHE A 88 -4.17 14.75 7.42
CA PHE A 88 -3.26 13.87 6.72
C PHE A 88 -3.37 14.04 5.20
N LEU A 89 -4.59 13.95 4.64
CA LEU A 89 -4.81 13.99 3.20
C LEU A 89 -4.33 15.31 2.56
N ILE A 90 -4.62 16.45 3.19
CA ILE A 90 -4.20 17.77 2.71
C ILE A 90 -2.67 17.93 2.85
N SER A 91 -2.14 17.66 4.03
CA SER A 91 -0.74 17.94 4.35
C SER A 91 0.22 16.96 3.70
N ALA A 92 -0.13 15.68 3.66
CA ALA A 92 0.70 14.64 3.05
C ALA A 92 0.73 14.75 1.52
N TYR A 93 -0.28 15.35 0.88
CA TYR A 93 -0.20 15.59 -0.55
C TYR A 93 0.91 16.59 -0.90
N GLU A 94 1.08 17.65 -0.10
CA GLU A 94 2.23 18.56 -0.27
C GLU A 94 3.57 17.85 -0.01
N LEU A 95 3.60 16.92 0.95
CA LEU A 95 4.77 16.07 1.18
C LEU A 95 5.10 15.17 -0.02
N VAL A 96 4.08 14.58 -0.66
CA VAL A 96 4.22 13.80 -1.89
C VAL A 96 4.83 14.62 -3.02
N LYS A 97 4.36 15.86 -3.20
CA LYS A 97 4.85 16.75 -4.28
C LYS A 97 6.35 17.04 -4.18
N ASN A 98 6.81 17.19 -2.95
CA ASN A 98 8.19 17.51 -2.64
C ASN A 98 9.07 16.26 -2.49
N THR A 99 8.55 15.06 -2.75
CA THR A 99 9.28 13.79 -2.64
C THR A 99 9.66 13.28 -4.03
N ASN A 100 10.91 12.85 -4.21
CA ASN A 100 11.37 12.23 -5.45
C ASN A 100 11.37 10.68 -5.35
N ILE A 101 11.50 10.01 -6.50
CA ILE A 101 11.41 8.54 -6.57
C ILE A 101 12.47 7.82 -5.74
N ALA A 102 13.67 8.39 -5.59
CA ALA A 102 14.74 7.79 -4.83
C ALA A 102 14.47 7.89 -3.32
N GLU A 103 13.96 9.03 -2.85
CA GLU A 103 13.53 9.21 -1.47
C GLU A 103 12.35 8.27 -1.14
N PHE A 104 11.33 8.23 -2.00
CA PHE A 104 10.19 7.33 -1.80
C PHE A 104 10.64 5.86 -1.73
N ASN A 105 11.49 5.43 -2.66
CA ASN A 105 12.05 4.07 -2.66
C ASN A 105 12.89 3.79 -1.40
N LEU A 106 13.71 4.75 -0.96
CA LEU A 106 14.54 4.60 0.24
C LEU A 106 13.69 4.37 1.49
N PHE A 107 12.64 5.16 1.72
CA PHE A 107 11.77 4.97 2.89
C PHE A 107 11.02 3.64 2.85
N LEU A 108 10.55 3.22 1.68
CA LEU A 108 9.96 1.87 1.53
C LEU A 108 10.99 0.77 1.80
N LEU A 109 12.24 0.95 1.36
CA LEU A 109 13.33 0.00 1.59
C LEU A 109 13.69 -0.10 3.08
N LEU A 110 13.78 1.03 3.78
CA LEU A 110 13.99 1.07 5.23
C LEU A 110 12.90 0.29 5.96
N GLY A 111 11.64 0.47 5.58
CA GLY A 111 10.53 -0.31 6.09
C GLY A 111 10.64 -1.80 5.76
N ALA A 112 10.95 -2.14 4.51
CA ALA A 112 11.07 -3.53 4.07
C ALA A 112 12.21 -4.29 4.76
N ILE A 113 13.35 -3.64 5.03
CA ILE A 113 14.50 -4.24 5.74
C ILE A 113 14.12 -4.65 7.18
N THR A 114 13.12 -4.01 7.78
CA THR A 114 12.66 -4.41 9.13
C THR A 114 12.02 -5.80 9.17
N ILE A 115 11.56 -6.33 8.03
CA ILE A 115 10.95 -7.66 7.93
C ILE A 115 11.98 -8.79 8.10
N PRO A 116 13.09 -8.86 7.34
CA PRO A 116 14.14 -9.84 7.61
C PRO A 116 14.84 -9.61 8.95
N LEU A 117 14.92 -8.36 9.44
CA LEU A 117 15.43 -8.09 10.79
C LEU A 117 14.53 -8.70 11.87
N GLU A 118 13.21 -8.56 11.74
CA GLU A 118 12.26 -9.25 12.60
C GLU A 118 12.43 -10.76 12.50
N ALA A 119 12.56 -11.30 11.28
CA ALA A 119 12.78 -12.73 11.08
C ALA A 119 13.99 -13.27 11.85
N ILE A 120 15.11 -12.55 11.82
CA ILE A 120 16.36 -12.98 12.47
C ILE A 120 16.35 -12.74 13.98
N LEU A 121 15.76 -11.63 14.44
CA LEU A 121 15.87 -11.19 15.84
C LEU A 121 14.67 -11.59 16.72
N PHE A 122 13.48 -11.74 16.13
CA PHE A 122 12.21 -11.92 16.82
C PHE A 122 11.38 -12.99 16.10
N THR A 123 11.76 -14.26 16.28
CA THR A 123 11.05 -15.37 15.67
C THR A 123 9.57 -15.38 16.07
N SER A 124 8.68 -15.48 15.09
CA SER A 124 7.24 -15.56 15.32
C SER A 124 6.78 -17.00 15.27
N ASP A 125 5.89 -17.41 16.18
CA ASP A 125 5.34 -18.77 16.22
C ASP A 125 4.59 -19.17 14.93
N PHE A 126 4.09 -18.19 14.16
CA PHE A 126 3.36 -18.40 12.91
C PHE A 126 4.24 -18.31 11.65
N GLY A 127 5.55 -18.07 11.82
CA GLY A 127 6.52 -17.92 10.73
C GLY A 127 6.18 -16.86 9.68
N ARG A 128 5.48 -15.78 10.03
CA ARG A 128 5.11 -14.68 9.12
C ARG A 128 5.58 -13.35 9.67
N TYR A 129 6.44 -12.68 8.91
CA TYR A 129 7.06 -11.45 9.34
C TYR A 129 6.41 -10.23 8.68
N ALA A 130 6.33 -9.15 9.42
CA ALA A 130 5.70 -7.89 9.02
C ALA A 130 6.56 -6.66 9.30
N GLY A 131 7.61 -6.80 10.10
CA GLY A 131 8.44 -5.73 10.61
C GLY A 131 7.58 -4.60 11.15
N PHE A 132 7.88 -3.40 10.67
CA PHE A 132 7.21 -2.16 11.04
C PHE A 132 5.71 -2.07 10.69
N TYR A 133 5.19 -3.00 9.89
CA TYR A 133 3.83 -2.95 9.39
C TYR A 133 2.84 -3.81 10.17
N ILE A 134 3.32 -4.61 11.14
CA ILE A 134 2.57 -5.47 12.09
C ILE A 134 1.79 -6.62 11.41
N ASN A 135 1.19 -6.35 10.25
CA ASN A 135 0.48 -7.31 9.43
C ASN A 135 1.31 -7.69 8.20
N ALA A 136 1.55 -8.99 8.03
CA ALA A 136 2.38 -9.49 6.94
C ALA A 136 1.82 -9.18 5.54
N ASN A 137 0.49 -9.09 5.35
CA ASN A 137 -0.08 -8.70 4.06
C ASN A 137 0.20 -7.24 3.73
N VAL A 138 0.17 -6.38 4.75
CA VAL A 138 0.49 -4.94 4.64
C VAL A 138 1.98 -4.75 4.37
N ALA A 139 2.83 -5.49 5.07
CA ALA A 139 4.27 -5.52 4.81
C ALA A 139 4.57 -5.96 3.36
N GLY A 140 3.83 -6.96 2.85
CA GLY A 140 3.89 -7.38 1.46
C GLY A 140 3.52 -6.26 0.49
N PHE A 141 2.51 -5.45 0.80
CA PHE A 141 2.15 -4.27 0.00
C PHE A 141 3.29 -3.24 -0.10
N ILE A 142 3.98 -2.98 1.01
CA ILE A 142 5.14 -2.09 1.04
C ILE A 142 6.26 -2.66 0.19
N CYS A 143 6.55 -3.96 0.33
CA CYS A 143 7.57 -4.63 -0.45
C CYS A 143 7.28 -4.55 -1.95
N ILE A 144 6.04 -4.80 -2.38
CA ILE A 144 5.71 -4.78 -3.81
C ILE A 144 5.65 -3.36 -4.39
N THR A 145 5.20 -2.38 -3.60
CA THR A 145 5.21 -0.96 -3.99
C THR A 145 6.66 -0.45 -4.11
N GLY A 146 7.51 -0.85 -3.17
CA GLY A 146 8.95 -0.60 -3.19
C GLY A 146 9.62 -1.26 -4.39
N TYR A 147 9.37 -2.55 -4.62
CA TYR A 147 9.83 -3.29 -5.78
C TYR A 147 9.43 -2.61 -7.10
N ALA A 148 8.17 -2.23 -7.24
CA ALA A 148 7.66 -1.51 -8.41
C ALA A 148 8.37 -0.16 -8.62
N SER A 149 8.60 0.60 -7.55
CA SER A 149 9.30 1.89 -7.61
C SER A 149 10.76 1.78 -8.10
N THR A 150 11.41 0.62 -7.96
CA THR A 150 12.78 0.41 -8.46
C THR A 150 12.90 0.60 -9.98
N TYR A 151 11.81 0.36 -10.72
CA TYR A 151 11.77 0.59 -12.17
C TYR A 151 11.77 2.06 -12.56
N GLY A 152 11.55 2.98 -11.62
CA GLY A 152 11.70 4.42 -11.80
C GLY A 152 13.09 4.96 -11.39
N LEU A 153 13.97 4.12 -10.85
CA LEU A 153 15.32 4.52 -10.46
C LEU A 153 16.26 4.57 -11.67
N LYS A 154 17.15 5.56 -11.70
CA LYS A 154 18.13 5.74 -12.78
C LYS A 154 19.36 4.82 -12.65
N ASN A 155 19.80 4.55 -11.42
CA ASN A 155 21.00 3.76 -11.16
C ASN A 155 20.67 2.25 -11.17
N VAL A 156 21.40 1.50 -12.00
CA VAL A 156 21.17 0.06 -12.19
C VAL A 156 21.50 -0.75 -10.92
N GLY A 157 22.57 -0.38 -10.20
CA GLY A 157 22.98 -1.06 -8.97
C GLY A 157 21.93 -0.91 -7.87
N THR A 158 21.44 0.31 -7.62
CA THR A 158 20.39 0.54 -6.62
C THR A 158 19.08 -0.13 -7.01
N LYS A 159 18.76 -0.20 -8.30
CA LYS A 159 17.61 -0.94 -8.81
C LYS A 159 17.71 -2.42 -8.47
N LEU A 160 18.83 -3.08 -8.79
CA LEU A 160 19.01 -4.52 -8.54
C LEU A 160 19.02 -4.85 -7.05
N ILE A 161 19.72 -4.05 -6.24
CA ILE A 161 19.74 -4.21 -4.77
C ILE A 161 18.33 -4.06 -4.20
N GLY A 162 17.60 -3.03 -4.62
CA GLY A 162 16.21 -2.83 -4.20
C GLY A 162 15.32 -4.00 -4.60
N GLN A 163 15.41 -4.46 -5.86
CA GLN A 163 14.63 -5.61 -6.33
C GLN A 163 14.89 -6.87 -5.53
N PHE A 164 16.15 -7.15 -5.19
CA PHE A 164 16.53 -8.26 -4.33
C PHE A 164 15.94 -8.12 -2.93
N LEU A 165 16.21 -7.00 -2.24
CA LEU A 165 15.78 -6.79 -0.86
C LEU A 165 14.26 -6.77 -0.71
N PHE A 166 13.54 -6.10 -1.61
CA PHE A 166 12.08 -6.10 -1.59
C PHE A 166 11.48 -7.48 -1.88
N THR A 167 12.10 -8.26 -2.77
CA THR A 167 11.62 -9.61 -3.07
C THR A 167 11.87 -10.55 -1.89
N LEU A 168 13.07 -10.52 -1.30
CA LEU A 168 13.40 -11.30 -0.10
C LEU A 168 12.47 -10.97 1.06
N ALA A 169 12.37 -9.68 1.41
CA ALA A 169 11.50 -9.21 2.48
C ALA A 169 10.02 -9.54 2.20
N GLY A 170 9.56 -9.37 0.96
CA GLY A 170 8.19 -9.70 0.57
C GLY A 170 7.87 -11.19 0.65
N LEU A 171 8.79 -12.08 0.30
CA LEU A 171 8.60 -13.52 0.44
C LEU A 171 8.56 -13.97 1.91
N LEU A 172 9.35 -13.36 2.80
CA LEU A 172 9.30 -13.61 4.24
C LEU A 172 7.95 -13.24 4.90
N THR A 173 7.11 -12.46 4.22
CA THR A 173 5.73 -12.19 4.69
C THR A 173 4.77 -13.36 4.44
N PHE A 174 5.16 -14.29 3.55
CA PHE A 174 4.32 -15.34 2.99
C PHE A 174 2.96 -14.84 2.49
N SER A 175 2.87 -13.60 2.01
CA SER A 175 1.64 -13.02 1.47
C SER A 175 1.33 -13.55 0.07
N ARG A 176 0.21 -14.28 -0.08
CA ARG A 176 -0.30 -14.76 -1.38
C ARG A 176 -0.49 -13.60 -2.37
N THR A 177 -1.06 -12.50 -1.88
CA THR A 177 -1.25 -11.28 -2.67
C THR A 177 0.08 -10.70 -3.14
N PHE A 178 1.12 -10.68 -2.29
CA PHE A 178 2.47 -10.25 -2.70
C PHE A 178 3.01 -11.13 -3.84
N ILE A 179 2.96 -12.45 -3.69
CA ILE A 179 3.51 -13.40 -4.68
C ILE A 179 2.82 -13.23 -6.04
N VAL A 180 1.48 -13.15 -6.05
CA VAL A 180 0.70 -12.97 -7.29
C VAL A 180 1.05 -11.64 -7.97
N ILE A 181 1.07 -10.53 -7.21
CA ILE A 181 1.41 -9.21 -7.78
C ILE A 181 2.86 -9.20 -8.27
N TRP A 182 3.79 -9.81 -7.53
CA TRP A 182 5.19 -9.93 -7.90
C TRP A 182 5.37 -10.67 -9.23
N LEU A 183 4.68 -11.79 -9.44
CA LEU A 183 4.68 -12.49 -10.72
C LEU A 183 4.14 -11.60 -11.86
N VAL A 184 2.98 -10.94 -11.65
CA VAL A 184 2.38 -10.05 -12.64
C VAL A 184 3.33 -8.90 -13.02
N ILE A 185 3.93 -8.23 -12.04
CA ILE A 185 4.86 -7.12 -12.29
C ILE A 185 6.10 -7.61 -13.03
N ASN A 186 6.65 -8.78 -12.67
CA ASN A 186 7.78 -9.36 -13.39
C ASN A 186 7.45 -9.68 -14.85
N LEU A 187 6.25 -10.21 -15.14
CA LEU A 187 5.80 -10.43 -16.51
C LEU A 187 5.67 -9.11 -17.28
N ILE A 188 5.12 -8.07 -16.67
CA ILE A 188 5.06 -6.72 -17.27
C ILE A 188 6.48 -6.17 -17.51
N SER A 189 7.43 -6.44 -16.61
CA SER A 189 8.80 -5.98 -16.73
C SER A 189 9.51 -6.51 -17.99
N LEU A 190 9.12 -7.69 -18.49
CA LEU A 190 9.68 -8.25 -19.73
C LEU A 190 9.36 -7.38 -20.95
N LYS A 191 8.21 -6.69 -20.95
CA LYS A 191 7.85 -5.72 -21.99
C LYS A 191 8.71 -4.45 -21.96
N ILE A 192 9.30 -4.12 -20.82
CA ILE A 192 10.25 -3.01 -20.70
C ILE A 192 11.60 -3.41 -21.30
N ASN A 193 12.11 -4.59 -20.91
CA ASN A 193 13.36 -5.14 -21.41
C ASN A 193 13.37 -6.66 -21.20
N ILE A 194 13.59 -7.42 -22.28
CA ILE A 194 13.66 -8.90 -22.22
C ILE A 194 14.77 -9.40 -21.28
N ARG A 195 15.83 -8.61 -21.06
CA ARG A 195 16.91 -8.93 -20.10
C ARG A 195 16.42 -8.99 -18.65
N ASN A 196 15.23 -8.45 -18.35
CA ASN A 196 14.59 -8.58 -17.04
C ASN A 196 14.19 -10.03 -16.72
N ILE A 197 14.28 -10.98 -17.68
CA ILE A 197 14.13 -12.41 -17.41
C ILE A 197 15.11 -12.91 -16.31
N ARG A 198 16.25 -12.23 -16.15
CA ARG A 198 17.21 -12.50 -15.06
C ARG A 198 16.60 -12.38 -13.67
N ILE A 199 15.50 -11.64 -13.51
CA ILE A 199 14.81 -11.49 -12.23
C ILE A 199 14.13 -12.80 -11.80
N PHE A 200 13.72 -13.67 -12.74
CA PHE A 200 13.27 -15.01 -12.38
C PHE A 200 14.43 -15.86 -11.83
N GLY A 201 15.64 -15.72 -12.40
CA GLY A 201 16.85 -16.31 -11.84
C GLY A 201 17.20 -15.75 -10.45
N LEU A 202 16.99 -14.46 -10.22
CA LEU A 202 17.07 -13.84 -8.88
C LEU A 202 16.03 -14.46 -7.93
N GLY A 203 14.82 -14.76 -8.42
CA GLY A 203 13.79 -15.46 -7.66
C GLY A 203 14.26 -16.82 -7.14
N PHE A 204 14.92 -17.63 -7.98
CA PHE A 204 15.54 -18.89 -7.53
C PHE A 204 16.60 -18.68 -6.45
N LEU A 205 17.46 -17.67 -6.62
CA LEU A 205 18.47 -17.34 -5.61
C LEU A 205 17.81 -16.94 -4.28
N ILE A 206 16.72 -16.18 -4.33
CA ILE A 206 16.00 -15.73 -3.14
C ILE A 206 15.30 -16.90 -2.45
N VAL A 207 14.68 -17.82 -3.19
CA VAL A 207 14.13 -19.06 -2.62
C VAL A 207 15.24 -19.87 -1.95
N GLY A 208 16.42 -19.98 -2.57
CA GLY A 208 17.61 -20.56 -1.95
C GLY A 208 18.00 -19.87 -0.63
N SER A 209 17.96 -18.53 -0.59
CA SER A 209 18.23 -17.81 0.66
C SER A 209 17.17 -18.01 1.75
N LEU A 210 15.92 -18.31 1.41
CA LEU A 210 14.89 -18.65 2.40
C LEU A 210 15.19 -19.96 3.12
N PHE A 211 15.72 -20.97 2.41
CA PHE A 211 16.17 -22.22 3.04
C PHE A 211 17.33 -22.01 4.02
N PHE A 212 18.26 -21.12 3.67
CA PHE A 212 19.34 -20.77 4.59
C PHE A 212 18.81 -20.04 5.85
N ILE A 213 17.85 -19.13 5.67
CA ILE A 213 17.20 -18.46 6.81
C ILE A 213 16.44 -19.47 7.67
N ASP A 214 15.73 -20.42 7.05
CA ASP A 214 15.05 -21.51 7.75
C ASP A 214 16.01 -22.35 8.60
N GLU A 215 17.15 -22.76 8.04
CA GLU A 215 18.15 -23.53 8.79
C GLU A 215 18.70 -22.75 10.00
N MET A 216 18.83 -21.43 9.90
CA MET A 216 19.32 -20.58 10.98
C MET A 216 18.26 -20.26 12.05
N VAL A 217 16.98 -20.14 11.64
CA VAL A 217 15.94 -19.48 12.43
C VAL A 217 14.74 -20.39 12.75
N GLY A 218 14.49 -21.41 11.92
CA GLY A 218 13.32 -22.29 11.99
C GLY A 218 12.05 -21.57 11.55
N LEU A 219 11.82 -21.44 10.25
CA LEU A 219 10.63 -20.83 9.67
C LEU A 219 9.42 -21.77 9.84
N ASN A 220 8.80 -21.77 11.01
CA ASN A 220 7.62 -22.57 11.31
C ASN A 220 6.36 -22.01 10.63
N ASN A 221 6.26 -22.15 9.31
CA ASN A 221 5.14 -21.66 8.50
C ASN A 221 4.59 -22.77 7.59
N PRO A 222 3.29 -23.11 7.66
CA PRO A 222 2.68 -24.10 6.77
C PRO A 222 2.91 -23.82 5.28
N ARG A 223 2.96 -22.54 4.88
CA ARG A 223 3.23 -22.12 3.49
C ARG A 223 4.69 -22.34 3.08
N PHE A 224 5.61 -22.27 4.03
CA PHE A 224 7.01 -22.60 3.77
C PHE A 224 7.18 -24.10 3.61
N GLU A 225 6.54 -24.89 4.48
CA GLU A 225 6.53 -26.36 4.35
C GLU A 225 5.88 -26.83 3.03
N GLN A 226 4.84 -26.15 2.57
CA GLN A 226 4.28 -26.35 1.23
C GLN A 226 5.30 -26.02 0.11
N LEU A 227 6.06 -24.93 0.24
CA LEU A 227 7.11 -24.61 -0.73
C LEU A 227 8.22 -25.66 -0.74
N ARG A 228 8.62 -26.15 0.45
CA ARG A 228 9.64 -27.18 0.64
C ARG A 228 9.21 -28.52 0.03
N SER A 229 7.98 -28.97 0.32
CA SER A 229 7.41 -30.21 -0.23
C SER A 229 7.29 -30.17 -1.75
N ILE A 230 6.85 -29.04 -2.35
CA ILE A 230 6.83 -28.87 -3.81
C ILE A 230 8.22 -29.03 -4.43
N LEU A 231 9.25 -28.46 -3.80
CA LEU A 231 10.62 -28.53 -4.30
C LEU A 231 11.25 -29.92 -4.12
N ASN A 232 10.83 -30.65 -3.09
CA ASN A 232 11.28 -32.01 -2.82
C ASN A 232 10.44 -33.10 -3.52
N ASN A 233 9.43 -32.72 -4.31
CA ASN A 233 8.45 -33.63 -4.94
C ASN A 233 7.70 -34.52 -3.93
N GLU A 234 7.37 -33.99 -2.76
CA GLU A 234 6.54 -34.66 -1.74
C GLU A 234 5.04 -34.35 -1.97
N GLU A 235 4.14 -35.24 -1.52
CA GLU A 235 2.69 -35.03 -1.65
C GLU A 235 2.24 -33.80 -0.84
N VAL A 236 1.69 -32.79 -1.54
CA VAL A 236 1.16 -31.57 -0.92
C VAL A 236 -0.30 -31.80 -0.53
N SER A 237 -0.62 -31.65 0.77
CA SER A 237 -2.01 -31.67 1.24
C SER A 237 -2.79 -30.50 0.62
N THR A 238 -3.87 -30.82 -0.09
CA THR A 238 -4.70 -29.81 -0.78
C THR A 238 -5.77 -29.19 0.13
N GLU A 239 -6.00 -29.77 1.32
CA GLU A 239 -7.01 -29.30 2.27
C GLU A 239 -6.67 -27.93 2.89
N ASP A 240 -5.38 -27.64 3.13
CA ASP A 240 -4.93 -26.34 3.67
C ASP A 240 -4.97 -25.19 2.64
N LEU A 241 -5.10 -25.50 1.35
CA LEU A 241 -5.20 -24.48 0.29
C LEU A 241 -6.57 -23.79 0.27
N ASN A 242 -7.62 -24.46 0.77
CA ASN A 242 -9.01 -24.03 0.63
C ASN A 242 -9.61 -23.34 1.87
N ALA A 243 -8.98 -23.45 3.06
CA ALA A 243 -9.59 -23.02 4.33
C ALA A 243 -9.76 -21.49 4.54
N ASP A 244 -9.35 -20.66 3.59
CA ASP A 244 -9.20 -19.21 3.79
C ASP A 244 -9.45 -18.45 2.47
N SER A 245 -10.59 -18.73 1.84
CA SER A 245 -10.98 -18.12 0.56
C SER A 245 -11.56 -16.72 0.80
N ARG A 246 -10.96 -15.71 0.14
CA ARG A 246 -11.43 -14.31 0.24
C ARG A 246 -12.85 -14.14 -0.25
N SER A 247 -13.28 -14.97 -1.20
CA SER A 247 -14.66 -15.02 -1.69
C SER A 247 -15.65 -15.35 -0.59
N ASP A 248 -15.32 -16.31 0.28
CA ASP A 248 -16.22 -16.70 1.38
C ASP A 248 -16.31 -15.57 2.40
N THR A 249 -15.18 -14.93 2.73
CA THR A 249 -15.18 -13.74 3.61
C THR A 249 -16.04 -12.61 3.03
N TRP A 250 -15.94 -12.35 1.72
CA TRP A 250 -16.72 -11.27 1.09
C TRP A 250 -18.21 -11.58 1.04
N ALA A 251 -18.57 -12.85 0.82
CA ALA A 251 -19.96 -13.29 0.73
C ALA A 251 -20.75 -13.00 2.02
N LEU A 252 -20.09 -13.06 3.19
CA LEU A 252 -20.69 -12.74 4.49
C LEU A 252 -21.25 -11.30 4.58
N PHE A 253 -20.79 -10.40 3.71
CA PHE A 253 -21.17 -8.98 3.74
C PHE A 253 -22.15 -8.59 2.63
N TYR A 254 -22.50 -9.51 1.72
CA TYR A 254 -23.35 -9.16 0.57
C TYR A 254 -24.78 -8.81 0.99
N ASP A 255 -25.37 -9.54 1.94
CA ASP A 255 -26.72 -9.25 2.43
C ASP A 255 -26.77 -7.85 3.06
N GLN A 256 -25.79 -7.49 3.90
CA GLN A 256 -25.71 -6.15 4.49
C GLN A 256 -25.55 -5.04 3.44
N ILE A 257 -24.80 -5.28 2.36
CA ILE A 257 -24.70 -4.32 1.25
C ILE A 257 -26.06 -4.15 0.56
N LEU A 258 -26.80 -5.25 0.38
CA LEU A 258 -28.10 -5.24 -0.29
C LEU A 258 -29.20 -4.58 0.56
N ASP A 259 -29.07 -4.59 1.89
CA ASP A 259 -29.99 -3.93 2.80
C ASP A 259 -29.89 -2.39 2.75
N SER A 260 -28.70 -1.84 2.51
CA SER A 260 -28.48 -0.38 2.42
C SER A 260 -27.50 0.03 1.30
N PRO A 261 -27.83 -0.20 0.02
CA PRO A 261 -26.88 -0.03 -1.09
C PRO A 261 -26.59 1.44 -1.43
N LEU A 262 -27.52 2.35 -1.10
CA LEU A 262 -27.41 3.77 -1.48
C LEU A 262 -26.59 4.59 -0.48
N ILE A 263 -26.79 4.34 0.81
CA ILE A 263 -26.20 5.13 1.91
C ILE A 263 -25.26 4.31 2.81
N GLY A 264 -25.16 3.00 2.60
CA GLY A 264 -24.33 2.11 3.42
C GLY A 264 -24.92 1.85 4.81
N ASN A 265 -24.17 1.11 5.63
CA ASN A 265 -24.54 0.62 6.96
C ASN A 265 -23.82 1.38 8.10
N GLY A 266 -23.14 2.47 7.76
CA GLY A 266 -22.47 3.32 8.73
C GLY A 266 -20.97 3.07 8.87
N TYR A 267 -20.25 4.09 9.33
CA TYR A 267 -18.80 4.05 9.50
C TYR A 267 -18.39 2.94 10.47
N GLY A 268 -17.38 2.14 10.14
CA GLY A 268 -16.90 1.08 11.03
C GLY A 268 -17.52 -0.31 10.81
N SER A 269 -18.70 -0.37 10.18
CA SER A 269 -19.49 -1.61 10.06
C SER A 269 -18.82 -2.72 9.22
N PHE A 270 -17.94 -2.36 8.27
CA PHE A 270 -17.24 -3.34 7.42
C PHE A 270 -15.74 -3.41 7.70
N SER A 271 -15.22 -2.50 8.52
CA SER A 271 -13.81 -2.45 8.92
C SER A 271 -13.49 -3.25 10.18
N GLY A 272 -14.50 -3.87 10.81
CA GLY A 272 -14.31 -4.61 12.06
C GLY A 272 -14.04 -3.72 13.27
N LYS A 273 -14.42 -2.43 13.19
CA LYS A 273 -14.43 -1.51 14.33
C LYS A 273 -15.71 -1.73 15.14
N GLU A 274 -15.67 -1.52 16.46
CA GLU A 274 -16.84 -1.48 17.34
C GLU A 274 -17.69 -2.77 17.42
N GLY A 275 -17.08 -3.88 17.84
CA GLY A 275 -17.81 -5.09 18.23
C GLY A 275 -18.13 -6.07 17.10
N TYR A 276 -17.60 -5.85 15.89
CA TYR A 276 -17.65 -6.79 14.77
C TYR A 276 -16.35 -7.60 14.69
N ASP A 277 -16.45 -8.93 14.71
CA ASP A 277 -15.30 -9.85 14.87
C ASP A 277 -14.35 -9.90 13.65
N MET A 278 -14.81 -9.52 12.45
CA MET A 278 -14.01 -9.60 11.22
C MET A 278 -14.34 -8.45 10.26
N GLY A 279 -13.32 -7.81 9.69
CA GLY A 279 -13.52 -6.84 8.60
C GLY A 279 -13.58 -7.50 7.23
N VAL A 280 -14.23 -6.87 6.25
CA VAL A 280 -14.48 -7.42 4.89
C VAL A 280 -13.21 -7.68 4.07
N HIS A 281 -12.05 -7.23 4.56
CA HIS A 281 -10.75 -7.36 3.88
C HIS A 281 -10.74 -6.95 2.40
N ASN A 282 -11.56 -5.97 2.03
CA ASN A 282 -11.67 -5.42 0.69
C ASN A 282 -12.16 -3.97 0.77
N SER A 283 -11.31 -3.00 0.42
CA SER A 283 -11.64 -1.57 0.54
C SER A 283 -12.79 -1.17 -0.37
N TYR A 284 -12.95 -1.83 -1.51
CA TYR A 284 -14.06 -1.56 -2.42
C TYR A 284 -15.40 -1.95 -1.77
N LEU A 285 -15.47 -3.15 -1.21
CA LEU A 285 -16.66 -3.61 -0.50
C LEU A 285 -16.89 -2.83 0.80
N MET A 286 -15.84 -2.42 1.51
CA MET A 286 -15.95 -1.57 2.69
C MET A 286 -16.57 -0.22 2.34
N ILE A 287 -16.11 0.43 1.27
CA ILE A 287 -16.66 1.74 0.86
C ILE A 287 -18.13 1.60 0.46
N LEU A 288 -18.46 0.57 -0.33
CA LEU A 288 -19.83 0.29 -0.73
C LEU A 288 -20.72 -0.02 0.48
N GLY A 289 -20.23 -0.85 1.39
CA GLY A 289 -20.95 -1.31 2.57
C GLY A 289 -21.15 -0.23 3.63
N GLU A 290 -20.16 0.64 3.85
CA GLU A 290 -20.23 1.67 4.90
C GLU A 290 -20.84 2.99 4.40
N ALA A 291 -20.64 3.35 3.13
CA ALA A 291 -21.03 4.68 2.60
C ALA A 291 -21.84 4.62 1.30
N GLY A 292 -22.19 3.43 0.81
CA GLY A 292 -23.07 3.24 -0.34
C GLY A 292 -22.43 3.48 -1.71
N ILE A 293 -23.29 3.48 -2.73
CA ILE A 293 -22.88 3.42 -4.13
C ILE A 293 -22.11 4.65 -4.64
N ILE A 294 -22.42 5.86 -4.16
CA ILE A 294 -21.84 7.10 -4.70
C ILE A 294 -20.34 7.19 -4.39
N PRO A 295 -19.87 7.10 -3.12
CA PRO A 295 -18.44 7.07 -2.82
C PRO A 295 -17.73 5.88 -3.48
N PHE A 296 -18.40 4.73 -3.56
CA PHE A 296 -17.86 3.54 -4.21
C PHE A 296 -17.55 3.77 -5.69
N VAL A 297 -18.50 4.27 -6.47
CA VAL A 297 -18.32 4.53 -7.91
C VAL A 297 -17.20 5.54 -8.14
N LEU A 298 -17.14 6.61 -7.35
CA LEU A 298 -16.07 7.60 -7.44
C LEU A 298 -14.70 7.02 -7.10
N PHE A 299 -14.63 6.14 -6.09
CA PHE A 299 -13.39 5.46 -5.73
C PHE A 299 -12.94 4.46 -6.80
N VAL A 300 -13.85 3.68 -7.38
CA VAL A 300 -13.54 2.77 -8.49
C VAL A 300 -13.09 3.57 -9.71
N ALA A 301 -13.78 4.67 -10.05
CA ALA A 301 -13.38 5.56 -11.14
C ALA A 301 -11.98 6.16 -10.90
N TYR A 302 -11.66 6.51 -9.65
CA TYR A 302 -10.34 6.98 -9.27
C TYR A 302 -9.25 5.92 -9.49
N ILE A 303 -9.45 4.68 -9.01
CA ILE A 303 -8.49 3.59 -9.26
C ILE A 303 -8.38 3.29 -10.77
N GLY A 304 -9.50 3.27 -11.48
CA GLY A 304 -9.54 3.10 -12.94
C GLY A 304 -8.75 4.19 -13.66
N TYR A 305 -8.86 5.45 -13.22
CA TYR A 305 -8.06 6.57 -13.71
C TYR A 305 -6.56 6.34 -13.47
N LEU A 306 -6.15 5.92 -12.27
CA LEU A 306 -4.74 5.64 -11.98
C LEU A 306 -4.20 4.54 -12.89
N LEU A 307 -4.95 3.45 -13.10
CA LEU A 307 -4.56 2.35 -13.98
C LEU A 307 -4.47 2.80 -15.44
N ALA A 308 -5.50 3.46 -15.97
CA ALA A 308 -5.56 3.89 -17.36
C ALA A 308 -4.45 4.89 -17.70
N MET A 309 -4.24 5.90 -16.86
CA MET A 309 -3.20 6.89 -17.09
C MET A 309 -1.78 6.31 -16.91
N SER A 310 -1.60 5.40 -15.95
CA SER A 310 -0.31 4.72 -15.79
C SER A 310 0.02 3.82 -16.97
N LEU A 311 -0.99 3.21 -17.60
CA LEU A 311 -0.84 2.43 -18.82
C LEU A 311 -0.48 3.34 -20.01
N LEU A 312 -1.14 4.50 -20.13
CA LEU A 312 -0.83 5.49 -21.17
C LEU A 312 0.65 5.93 -21.08
N TYR A 313 1.13 6.22 -19.87
CA TYR A 313 2.51 6.64 -19.64
C TYR A 313 3.52 5.50 -19.44
N PHE A 314 3.14 4.25 -19.75
CA PHE A 314 3.98 3.07 -19.51
C PHE A 314 5.38 3.18 -20.13
N LYS A 315 5.48 3.74 -21.34
CA LYS A 315 6.76 3.92 -22.03
C LYS A 315 7.67 4.94 -21.34
N LYS A 316 7.10 5.98 -20.70
CA LYS A 316 7.85 7.04 -19.99
C LYS A 316 8.19 6.62 -18.56
N LYS A 317 7.22 6.11 -17.80
CA LYS A 317 7.37 5.73 -16.38
C LYS A 317 6.69 4.38 -16.08
N PRO A 318 7.33 3.24 -16.41
CA PRO A 318 6.72 1.93 -16.26
C PRO A 318 6.45 1.53 -14.80
N ASN A 319 7.14 2.15 -13.83
CA ASN A 319 6.88 1.93 -12.41
C ASN A 319 5.45 2.32 -12.02
N LEU A 320 4.79 3.26 -12.71
CA LEU A 320 3.46 3.73 -12.33
C LEU A 320 2.40 2.66 -12.50
N ILE A 321 2.40 1.93 -13.62
CA ILE A 321 1.39 0.87 -13.83
C ILE A 321 1.61 -0.28 -12.86
N MET A 322 2.86 -0.58 -12.55
CA MET A 322 3.23 -1.60 -11.58
C MET A 322 2.74 -1.24 -10.17
N GLN A 323 2.93 0.02 -9.76
CA GLN A 323 2.41 0.53 -8.48
C GLN A 323 0.89 0.62 -8.44
N ALA A 324 0.24 1.01 -9.55
CA ALA A 324 -1.22 1.10 -9.65
C ALA A 324 -1.87 -0.29 -9.58
N ILE A 325 -1.30 -1.29 -10.26
CA ILE A 325 -1.72 -2.70 -10.14
C ILE A 325 -1.51 -3.19 -8.71
N ALA A 326 -0.35 -2.93 -8.11
CA ALA A 326 -0.08 -3.31 -6.73
C ALA A 326 -1.10 -2.72 -5.75
N LEU A 327 -1.41 -1.42 -5.86
CA LEU A 327 -2.41 -0.74 -5.06
C LEU A 327 -3.80 -1.35 -5.28
N SER A 328 -4.24 -1.48 -6.54
CA SER A 328 -5.58 -2.00 -6.85
C SER A 328 -5.79 -3.44 -6.36
N LEU A 329 -4.82 -4.33 -6.61
CA LEU A 329 -4.90 -5.73 -6.15
C LEU A 329 -4.80 -5.83 -4.62
N PHE A 330 -4.00 -4.98 -3.97
CA PHE A 330 -3.94 -4.93 -2.51
C PHE A 330 -5.26 -4.46 -1.89
N LEU A 331 -5.94 -3.47 -2.49
CA LEU A 331 -7.23 -2.98 -2.01
C LEU A 331 -8.37 -4.00 -2.15
N MET A 332 -8.23 -5.01 -3.00
CA MET A 332 -9.15 -6.15 -2.98
C MET A 332 -8.91 -7.07 -1.77
N ALA A 333 -7.71 -7.09 -1.19
CA ALA A 333 -7.33 -7.96 -0.08
C ALA A 333 -7.15 -7.22 1.26
N ASN A 334 -7.45 -5.91 1.31
CA ASN A 334 -7.34 -5.07 2.49
C ASN A 334 -8.43 -4.00 2.50
N HIS A 335 -9.00 -3.68 3.67
CA HIS A 335 -10.04 -2.66 3.80
C HIS A 335 -9.52 -1.29 4.30
N ASN A 336 -8.23 -1.14 4.64
CA ASN A 336 -7.71 0.03 5.37
C ASN A 336 -7.21 1.18 4.47
N PHE A 337 -7.89 1.51 3.37
CA PHE A 337 -7.50 2.67 2.53
C PHE A 337 -7.48 3.98 3.34
N PHE A 338 -8.53 4.25 4.10
CA PHE A 338 -8.65 5.46 4.95
C PHE A 338 -7.97 5.31 6.32
N GLY A 339 -7.60 4.09 6.72
CA GLY A 339 -6.95 3.81 8.01
C GLY A 339 -5.43 3.81 7.95
N PHE A 340 -4.85 3.32 6.85
CA PHE A 340 -3.40 3.21 6.68
C PHE A 340 -2.86 4.34 5.82
N TYR A 341 -2.24 5.31 6.50
CA TYR A 341 -1.68 6.50 5.85
C TYR A 341 -0.72 6.18 4.71
N PHE A 342 0.14 5.16 4.83
CA PHE A 342 1.05 4.77 3.74
C PHE A 342 0.31 4.23 2.48
N VAL A 343 -0.89 3.66 2.61
CA VAL A 343 -1.70 3.19 1.47
C VAL A 343 -2.27 4.39 0.70
N SER A 344 -2.91 5.32 1.41
CA SER A 344 -3.39 6.57 0.84
C SER A 344 -2.24 7.42 0.28
N PHE A 345 -1.07 7.41 0.94
CA PHE A 345 0.14 8.07 0.46
C PHE A 345 0.60 7.47 -0.88
N ALA A 346 0.59 6.15 -1.04
CA ALA A 346 0.92 5.50 -2.31
C ALA A 346 -0.05 5.89 -3.44
N ALA A 347 -1.34 6.03 -3.15
CA ALA A 347 -2.32 6.51 -4.13
C ALA A 347 -2.04 7.97 -4.56
N MET A 348 -1.81 8.85 -3.59
CA MET A 348 -1.40 10.25 -3.84
C MET A 348 -0.10 10.33 -4.65
N TRP A 349 0.88 9.48 -4.32
CA TRP A 349 2.15 9.37 -5.03
C TRP A 349 1.95 9.04 -6.51
N ILE A 350 1.21 7.96 -6.82
CA ILE A 350 0.94 7.55 -8.20
C ILE A 350 0.23 8.67 -8.97
N GLN A 351 -0.80 9.26 -8.36
CA GLN A 351 -1.55 10.35 -8.97
C GLN A 351 -0.68 11.57 -9.28
N TYR A 352 0.19 11.99 -8.36
CA TYR A 352 1.06 13.12 -8.58
C TYR A 352 2.11 12.83 -9.66
N GLN A 353 2.66 11.61 -9.70
CA GLN A 353 3.59 11.24 -10.76
C GLN A 353 2.94 11.21 -12.15
N ILE A 354 1.65 10.84 -12.24
CA ILE A 354 0.84 10.96 -13.47
C ILE A 354 0.66 12.44 -13.84
N HIS A 355 0.38 13.31 -12.86
CA HIS A 355 0.25 14.74 -13.11
C HIS A 355 1.54 15.36 -13.67
N LEU A 356 2.70 14.98 -13.14
CA LEU A 356 3.99 15.39 -13.70
C LEU A 356 4.16 14.93 -15.15
N CYS A 357 3.78 13.69 -15.48
CA CYS A 357 3.85 13.21 -16.87
C CYS A 357 2.95 14.01 -17.83
N LYS A 358 1.76 14.44 -17.37
CA LYS A 358 0.88 15.31 -18.15
C LYS A 358 1.49 16.69 -18.39
N GLN A 359 2.10 17.28 -17.37
CA GLN A 359 2.76 18.57 -17.48
C GLN A 359 3.96 18.50 -18.42
N ASP A 360 4.79 17.46 -18.30
CA ASP A 360 5.94 17.24 -19.18
C ASP A 360 5.49 17.14 -20.66
N GLU A 361 4.39 16.42 -20.93
CA GLU A 361 3.82 16.29 -22.27
C GLU A 361 3.24 17.61 -22.81
N GLN A 362 2.57 18.42 -21.96
CA GLN A 362 2.07 19.73 -22.35
C GLN A 362 3.21 20.70 -22.69
N ASN A 363 4.25 20.74 -21.85
CA ASN A 363 5.43 21.56 -22.10
C ASN A 363 6.17 21.12 -23.38
N GLU A 364 6.24 19.81 -23.66
CA GLU A 364 6.81 19.29 -24.92
C GLU A 364 6.04 19.83 -26.14
N ILE A 365 4.70 19.88 -26.08
CA ILE A 365 3.85 20.40 -27.17
C ILE A 365 4.04 21.91 -27.35
N GLU A 366 3.98 22.69 -26.27
CA GLU A 366 4.14 24.15 -26.30
C GLU A 366 5.50 24.55 -26.89
N ASN A 367 6.58 23.86 -26.52
CA ASN A 367 7.91 24.11 -27.10
C ASN A 367 7.98 23.82 -28.61
N ILE A 368 7.25 22.81 -29.09
CA ILE A 368 7.21 22.50 -30.53
C ILE A 368 6.43 23.59 -31.28
N GLU A 369 5.33 24.08 -30.71
CA GLU A 369 4.56 25.18 -31.29
C GLU A 369 5.38 26.47 -31.36
N GLU A 370 6.16 26.80 -30.33
CA GLU A 370 7.07 27.96 -30.35
C GLU A 370 8.16 27.84 -31.43
N ILE A 371 8.68 26.64 -31.67
CA ILE A 371 9.69 26.40 -32.73
C ILE A 371 9.06 26.53 -34.13
N LEU A 372 7.79 26.18 -34.31
CA LEU A 372 7.11 26.26 -35.62
C LEU A 372 6.64 27.67 -35.97
N ILE A 373 6.49 28.55 -34.98
CA ILE A 373 6.05 29.94 -35.16
C ILE A 373 7.23 30.90 -35.40
N ASN A 374 8.44 30.55 -34.97
CA ASN A 374 9.68 31.30 -35.22
C ASN A 374 10.43 30.78 -36.44
#